data_AF-A0A7S2UJK4-F1
#
_entry.id   AF-A0A7S2UJK4-F1
#
_cell.length_a   1.000
_cell.length_b   1.000
_cell.length_c   1.000
_cell.angle_alpha   90.00
_cell.angle_beta   90.00
_cell.angle_gamma   90.00
#
_symmetry.space_group_name_H-M   'P 1'
#
loop_
_entity.id
_entity.type
_entity.pdbx_description
1 polymer ?
#
loop_
_entity_poly.entity_id
_entity_poly.type
_entity_poly.pdbx_seq_one_letter_code
_entity_poly.pdbx_strand_id
1 'polypeptide(L)'
;MSRLQLLIIVGKIFLGLVLCVPFVTILFAVIATVRHWFASLEDEETENRSAVCTGRVQHVRYRPVVHGFSYPLFFCWIDLDHIDRLFGGTISRKRLPTLWPLTYLASFREDHHLKNGEGLLSEEQLKKEPEGAPNNSLAWRVCRLMAERTNQKFQPTPKTHRIGLVTHIQYFGYCFNPVSFYYIYARDQTMENEKASFDAIVAEVSNTPWNEMHCYVLHPDSVDMTTVQAGKEKSLQEDKQNMSQSTNYMFRKVFHVSPFMEMDHMYDWTFWHDTTAKIAASTTMRHAETDETYFNATFDVNRHHATMEQQPWTLAWQLLRLPFYCVVIQIWIHYEAVRIFVKGVAFVPHPEGSETGASQVIGTIMDP
;
A
#
# COMPACT_ATOMS: atom_id res chain seq x y z
N MET A 1 -1.91 -22.15 -38.02
CA MET A 1 -3.26 -22.25 -37.42
C MET A 1 -4.21 -21.46 -38.30
N SER A 2 -5.32 -22.04 -38.79
CA SER A 2 -6.23 -21.33 -39.69
C SER A 2 -7.00 -20.24 -38.94
N ARG A 3 -7.42 -19.14 -39.62
CA ARG A 3 -8.22 -18.07 -39.00
C ARG A 3 -9.49 -18.60 -38.32
N LEU A 4 -10.06 -19.68 -38.87
CA LEU A 4 -11.23 -20.37 -38.32
C LEU A 4 -10.89 -21.10 -36.99
N GLN A 5 -9.73 -21.75 -36.89
CA GLN A 5 -9.29 -22.39 -35.65
C GLN A 5 -9.01 -21.36 -34.54
N LEU A 6 -8.42 -20.21 -34.87
CA LEU A 6 -8.22 -19.12 -33.92
C LEU A 6 -9.56 -18.56 -33.42
N LEU A 7 -10.53 -18.36 -34.31
CA LEU A 7 -11.86 -17.86 -33.94
C LEU A 7 -12.63 -18.85 -33.03
N ILE A 8 -12.51 -20.16 -33.29
CA ILE A 8 -13.13 -21.20 -32.45
C ILE A 8 -12.47 -21.26 -31.07
N ILE A 9 -11.14 -21.13 -31.00
CA ILE A 9 -10.41 -21.10 -29.71
C ILE A 9 -10.79 -19.86 -28.91
N VAL A 10 -10.79 -18.67 -29.54
CA VAL A 10 -11.20 -17.42 -28.89
C VAL A 10 -12.67 -17.48 -28.45
N GLY A 11 -13.56 -18.03 -29.28
CA GLY A 11 -14.97 -18.23 -28.96
C GLY A 11 -15.20 -19.18 -27.79
N LYS A 12 -14.42 -20.27 -27.70
CA LYS A 12 -14.47 -21.20 -26.55
C LYS A 12 -13.94 -20.59 -25.26
N ILE A 13 -12.87 -19.79 -25.34
CA ILE A 13 -12.32 -19.05 -24.20
C ILE A 13 -13.35 -18.00 -23.73
N PHE A 14 -13.95 -17.26 -24.67
CA PHE A 14 -14.97 -16.26 -24.35
C PHE A 14 -16.23 -16.88 -23.74
N LEU A 15 -16.73 -17.98 -24.30
CA LEU A 15 -17.87 -18.71 -23.74
C LEU A 15 -17.55 -19.31 -22.36
N GLY A 16 -16.33 -19.83 -22.15
CA GLY A 16 -15.85 -20.30 -20.86
C GLY A 16 -15.80 -19.19 -19.81
N LEU A 17 -15.31 -18.01 -20.17
CA LEU A 17 -15.31 -16.82 -19.30
C LEU A 17 -16.75 -16.36 -18.96
N VAL A 18 -17.63 -16.30 -19.95
CA VAL A 18 -19.03 -15.87 -19.77
C VAL A 18 -19.83 -16.84 -18.91
N LEU A 19 -19.51 -18.14 -18.91
CA LEU A 19 -20.20 -19.16 -18.11
C LEU A 19 -19.56 -19.37 -16.72
N CYS A 20 -18.24 -19.26 -16.59
CA CYS A 20 -17.56 -19.43 -15.30
C CYS A 20 -17.82 -18.26 -14.35
N VAL A 21 -17.85 -17.03 -14.85
CA VAL A 21 -18.08 -15.84 -14.01
C VAL A 21 -19.40 -15.95 -13.23
N PRO A 22 -20.58 -16.19 -13.84
CA PRO A 22 -21.85 -16.32 -13.11
C PRO A 22 -21.86 -17.48 -12.10
N PHE A 23 -21.22 -18.62 -12.42
CA PHE A 23 -21.15 -19.76 -11.52
C PHE A 23 -20.27 -19.49 -10.28
N VAL A 24 -19.09 -18.90 -10.50
CA VAL A 24 -18.17 -18.51 -9.43
C VAL A 24 -18.81 -17.43 -8.55
N THR A 25 -19.52 -16.48 -9.16
CA THR A 25 -20.29 -15.47 -8.43
C THR A 25 -21.39 -16.11 -7.57
N ILE A 26 -22.19 -17.04 -8.08
CA ILE A 26 -23.23 -17.70 -7.27
C ILE A 26 -22.61 -18.51 -6.13
N LEU A 27 -21.51 -19.22 -6.37
CA LEU A 27 -20.79 -19.97 -5.34
C LEU A 27 -20.33 -19.04 -4.20
N PHE A 28 -19.71 -17.91 -4.52
CA PHE A 28 -19.29 -16.93 -3.51
C PHE A 28 -20.45 -16.29 -2.77
N ALA A 29 -21.59 -16.06 -3.43
CA ALA A 29 -22.80 -15.56 -2.78
C ALA A 29 -23.35 -16.58 -1.77
N VAL A 30 -23.40 -17.87 -2.13
CA VAL A 30 -23.82 -18.94 -1.22
C VAL A 30 -22.89 -19.04 -0.01
N ILE A 31 -21.58 -18.97 -0.23
CA ILE A 31 -20.61 -19.03 0.86
C ILE A 31 -20.70 -17.80 1.77
N ALA A 32 -20.92 -16.62 1.21
CA ALA A 32 -21.15 -15.39 1.97
C ALA A 32 -22.41 -15.49 2.84
N THR A 33 -23.49 -16.12 2.34
CA THR A 33 -24.73 -16.38 3.10
C THR A 33 -24.49 -17.37 4.24
N VAL A 34 -23.77 -18.47 3.99
CA VAL A 34 -23.40 -19.44 5.04
C VAL A 34 -22.55 -18.75 6.12
N ARG A 35 -21.63 -17.86 5.73
CA ARG A 35 -20.82 -17.08 6.65
C ARG A 35 -21.67 -16.09 7.47
N HIS A 36 -22.61 -15.39 6.85
CA HIS A 36 -23.51 -14.47 7.58
C HIS A 36 -24.34 -15.23 8.63
N TRP A 37 -24.77 -16.45 8.29
CA TRP A 37 -25.42 -17.33 9.25
C TRP A 37 -24.50 -17.70 10.43
N PHE A 38 -23.23 -18.05 10.20
CA PHE A 38 -22.26 -18.26 11.29
C PHE A 38 -21.97 -16.99 12.10
N ALA A 39 -21.93 -15.82 11.46
CA ALA A 39 -21.72 -14.54 12.13
C ALA A 39 -22.91 -14.13 13.01
N SER A 40 -24.14 -14.49 12.62
CA SER A 40 -25.34 -14.28 13.44
C SER A 40 -25.40 -15.13 14.72
N LEU A 41 -24.48 -16.08 14.89
CA LEU A 41 -24.32 -16.88 16.10
C LEU A 41 -23.28 -16.30 17.07
N GLU A 42 -22.60 -15.20 16.71
CA GLU A 42 -21.66 -14.46 17.56
C GLU A 42 -22.25 -13.07 17.89
N ASP A 43 -22.75 -12.88 19.11
CA ASP A 43 -23.02 -11.55 19.67
C ASP A 43 -21.67 -10.91 20.08
N GLU A 44 -21.06 -10.14 19.20
CA GLU A 44 -20.03 -9.17 19.61
C GLU A 44 -19.99 -8.00 18.61
N GLU A 45 -20.55 -6.88 19.06
CA GLU A 45 -20.52 -5.56 18.46
C GLU A 45 -19.06 -5.12 18.29
N THR A 46 -18.43 -5.53 17.20
CA THR A 46 -17.05 -5.23 16.89
C THR A 46 -17.03 -4.45 15.58
N GLU A 47 -16.83 -3.15 15.72
CA GLU A 47 -16.67 -2.20 14.64
C GLU A 47 -15.50 -2.65 13.75
N ASN A 48 -15.79 -3.41 12.71
CA ASN A 48 -14.77 -3.88 11.81
C ASN A 48 -14.28 -2.70 10.97
N ARG A 49 -13.00 -2.33 11.10
CA ARG A 49 -12.47 -1.09 10.51
C ARG A 49 -11.65 -1.33 9.24
N SER A 50 -11.50 -2.58 8.79
CA SER A 50 -10.80 -2.90 7.55
C SER A 50 -11.71 -2.76 6.32
N ALA A 51 -11.18 -2.19 5.25
CA ALA A 51 -11.93 -1.82 4.05
C ALA A 51 -11.14 -2.08 2.78
N VAL A 52 -11.87 -2.22 1.68
CA VAL A 52 -11.30 -2.15 0.34
C VAL A 52 -11.11 -0.69 -0.03
N CYS A 53 -10.01 -0.37 -0.73
CA CYS A 53 -9.73 0.94 -1.26
C CYS A 53 -9.60 0.88 -2.79
N THR A 54 -10.27 1.79 -3.50
CA THR A 54 -10.15 1.90 -4.96
C THR A 54 -9.92 3.33 -5.38
N GLY A 55 -9.01 3.54 -6.32
CA GLY A 55 -8.77 4.86 -6.85
C GLY A 55 -7.72 4.86 -7.94
N ARG A 56 -6.83 5.85 -7.92
CA ARG A 56 -5.85 6.07 -8.99
C ARG A 56 -4.51 6.51 -8.41
N VAL A 57 -3.48 6.15 -9.15
CA VAL A 57 -2.17 6.80 -9.06
C VAL A 57 -1.91 7.56 -10.33
N GLN A 58 -1.28 8.72 -10.19
CA GLN A 58 -0.83 9.52 -11.31
C GLN A 58 0.63 9.88 -11.07
N HIS A 59 1.43 9.73 -12.13
CA HIS A 59 2.82 10.12 -12.17
C HIS A 59 2.99 11.18 -13.26
N VAL A 60 3.64 12.28 -12.93
CA VAL A 60 3.99 13.34 -13.88
C VAL A 60 5.45 13.71 -13.66
N ARG A 61 6.25 13.43 -14.67
CA ARG A 61 7.62 13.90 -14.80
C ARG A 61 7.60 15.20 -15.62
N TYR A 62 8.32 16.21 -15.15
CA TYR A 62 8.47 17.50 -15.83
C TYR A 62 9.82 17.66 -16.53
N ARG A 63 10.89 17.04 -16.00
CA ARG A 63 12.26 17.18 -16.49
C ARG A 63 12.99 15.83 -16.60
N PRO A 64 13.91 15.64 -17.57
CA PRO A 64 14.25 16.57 -18.65
C PRO A 64 13.16 16.62 -19.75
N VAL A 65 12.35 15.56 -19.86
CA VAL A 65 11.22 15.49 -20.80
C VAL A 65 9.91 15.32 -20.04
N VAL A 66 8.89 16.07 -20.44
CA VAL A 66 7.55 15.95 -19.88
C VAL A 66 6.95 14.60 -20.25
N HIS A 67 6.54 13.86 -19.23
CA HIS A 67 5.87 12.58 -19.40
C HIS A 67 4.99 12.28 -18.19
N GLY A 68 3.72 12.00 -18.43
CA GLY A 68 2.81 11.63 -17.36
C GLY A 68 1.90 10.50 -17.78
N PHE A 69 1.48 9.72 -16.80
CA PHE A 69 0.53 8.63 -16.95
C PHE A 69 -0.25 8.45 -15.66
N SER A 70 -1.46 7.89 -15.76
CA SER A 70 -2.30 7.59 -14.62
C SER A 70 -3.00 6.27 -14.83
N TYR A 71 -3.05 5.45 -13.79
CA TYR A 71 -3.66 4.13 -13.82
C TYR A 71 -4.51 3.91 -12.56
N PRO A 72 -5.58 3.11 -12.65
CA PRO A 72 -6.36 2.75 -11.47
C PRO A 72 -5.54 1.84 -10.54
N LEU A 73 -5.84 1.91 -9.25
CA LEU A 73 -5.25 1.04 -8.23
C LEU A 73 -6.29 0.53 -7.25
N PHE A 74 -5.95 -0.62 -6.67
CA PHE A 74 -6.71 -1.31 -5.66
C PHE A 74 -5.78 -1.55 -4.47
N PHE A 75 -6.17 -1.08 -3.30
CA PHE A 75 -5.45 -1.29 -2.04
C PHE A 75 -6.42 -1.86 -1.00
N CYS A 76 -5.88 -2.43 0.06
CA CYS A 76 -6.63 -2.76 1.27
C CYS A 76 -6.25 -1.79 2.38
N TRP A 77 -7.24 -1.25 3.08
CA TRP A 77 -7.07 -0.66 4.40
C TRP A 77 -7.26 -1.77 5.44
N ILE A 78 -6.22 -2.09 6.17
CA ILE A 78 -6.18 -3.19 7.14
C ILE A 78 -5.88 -2.59 8.52
N ASP A 79 -6.79 -2.75 9.47
CA ASP A 79 -6.46 -2.53 10.88
C ASP A 79 -5.61 -3.71 11.38
N LEU A 80 -4.38 -3.43 11.83
CA LEU A 80 -3.45 -4.46 12.26
C LEU A 80 -3.93 -5.23 13.50
N ASP A 81 -4.83 -4.67 14.31
CA ASP A 81 -5.45 -5.39 15.44
C ASP A 81 -6.32 -6.57 15.01
N HIS A 82 -6.79 -6.56 13.75
CA HIS A 82 -7.80 -7.49 13.25
C HIS A 82 -7.29 -8.44 12.16
N ILE A 83 -5.98 -8.50 11.93
CA ILE A 83 -5.39 -9.28 10.84
C ILE A 83 -5.69 -10.78 10.96
N ASP A 84 -5.56 -11.34 12.17
CA ASP A 84 -5.80 -12.76 12.44
C ASP A 84 -7.27 -13.13 12.23
N ARG A 85 -8.20 -12.21 12.53
CA ARG A 85 -9.63 -12.42 12.29
C ARG A 85 -9.94 -12.44 10.79
N LEU A 86 -9.32 -11.55 10.02
CA LEU A 86 -9.57 -11.41 8.58
C LEU A 86 -8.95 -12.57 7.78
N PHE A 87 -7.71 -12.93 8.07
CA PHE A 87 -6.89 -13.82 7.25
C PHE A 87 -6.38 -15.09 7.96
N GLY A 88 -6.64 -15.26 9.26
CA GLY A 88 -6.04 -16.32 10.10
C GLY A 88 -6.25 -17.74 9.57
N GLY A 89 -5.17 -18.50 9.47
CA GLY A 89 -5.13 -19.79 8.76
C GLY A 89 -5.56 -21.04 9.55
N THR A 90 -6.01 -20.93 10.81
CA THR A 90 -6.41 -22.11 11.58
C THR A 90 -7.92 -22.25 11.59
N ILE A 91 -8.43 -23.23 10.84
CA ILE A 91 -9.78 -23.76 11.04
C ILE A 91 -9.80 -24.40 12.44
N SER A 92 -10.06 -23.59 13.46
CA SER A 92 -10.43 -24.12 14.75
C SER A 92 -11.84 -24.68 14.63
N ARG A 93 -12.15 -25.76 15.36
CA ARG A 93 -13.49 -26.39 15.41
C ARG A 93 -14.63 -25.41 15.75
N LYS A 94 -14.31 -24.16 16.11
CA LYS A 94 -15.24 -23.09 16.51
C LYS A 94 -15.21 -21.82 15.66
N ARG A 95 -14.25 -21.60 14.72
CA ARG A 95 -14.19 -20.33 13.96
C ARG A 95 -13.52 -20.46 12.59
N LEU A 96 -14.17 -19.96 11.55
CA LEU A 96 -13.58 -19.73 10.22
C LEU A 96 -13.09 -18.27 10.14
N PRO A 97 -11.97 -17.99 9.46
CA PRO A 97 -11.56 -16.61 9.22
C PRO A 97 -12.62 -15.85 8.43
N THR A 98 -12.74 -14.53 8.64
CA THR A 98 -13.84 -13.75 8.07
C THR A 98 -13.85 -13.83 6.54
N LEU A 99 -12.68 -13.81 5.91
CA LEU A 99 -12.59 -13.84 4.45
C LEU A 99 -12.57 -15.26 3.87
N TRP A 100 -12.81 -16.31 4.66
CA TRP A 100 -12.91 -17.66 4.11
C TRP A 100 -14.05 -17.74 3.08
N PRO A 101 -13.86 -18.36 1.90
CA PRO A 101 -12.66 -19.02 1.38
C PRO A 101 -11.81 -18.14 0.45
N LEU A 102 -12.09 -16.83 0.37
CA LEU A 102 -11.26 -15.89 -0.38
C LEU A 102 -9.81 -15.90 0.12
N THR A 103 -9.56 -16.32 1.36
CA THR A 103 -8.22 -16.57 1.91
C THR A 103 -7.35 -17.53 1.11
N TYR A 104 -7.91 -18.39 0.25
CA TYR A 104 -7.13 -19.22 -0.70
C TYR A 104 -6.62 -18.43 -1.91
N LEU A 105 -7.31 -17.36 -2.28
CA LEU A 105 -7.00 -16.52 -3.44
C LEU A 105 -6.32 -15.22 -3.04
N ALA A 106 -6.52 -14.77 -1.81
CA ALA A 106 -6.04 -13.51 -1.29
C ALA A 106 -5.60 -13.66 0.16
N SER A 107 -4.34 -13.40 0.44
CA SER A 107 -3.75 -13.58 1.77
C SER A 107 -2.91 -12.38 2.17
N PHE A 108 -2.97 -12.00 3.43
CA PHE A 108 -2.02 -11.07 4.01
C PHE A 108 -0.79 -11.83 4.51
N ARG A 109 0.40 -11.28 4.24
CA ARG A 109 1.69 -11.89 4.57
C ARG A 109 2.57 -10.85 5.25
N GLU A 110 2.76 -10.99 6.56
CA GLU A 110 3.60 -10.08 7.35
C GLU A 110 5.06 -10.06 6.87
N ASP A 111 5.56 -11.15 6.29
CA ASP A 111 6.91 -11.26 5.77
C ASP A 111 7.15 -10.44 4.48
N HIS A 112 6.08 -9.96 3.83
CA HIS A 112 6.21 -9.00 2.73
C HIS A 112 6.43 -7.57 3.23
N HIS A 113 6.32 -7.33 4.55
CA HIS A 113 6.42 -6.02 5.17
C HIS A 113 7.66 -5.90 6.06
N LEU A 114 8.24 -4.70 6.07
CA LEU A 114 9.51 -4.39 6.73
C LEU A 114 10.60 -5.44 6.38
N LYS A 115 10.67 -5.91 5.12
CA LYS A 115 11.54 -7.04 4.71
C LYS A 115 13.05 -6.82 4.91
N ASN A 116 13.48 -5.57 5.15
CA ASN A 116 14.87 -5.21 5.49
C ASN A 116 15.25 -5.54 6.94
N GLY A 117 14.30 -6.06 7.73
CA GLY A 117 14.51 -6.46 9.12
C GLY A 117 14.31 -5.34 10.14
N GLU A 118 13.83 -4.17 9.73
CA GLU A 118 13.55 -3.09 10.67
C GLU A 118 12.52 -3.49 11.74
N GLY A 119 12.74 -3.00 12.96
CA GLY A 119 11.93 -3.29 14.14
C GLY A 119 12.00 -4.75 14.64
N LEU A 120 12.79 -5.63 14.01
CA LEU A 120 12.99 -7.01 14.49
C LEU A 120 13.90 -7.03 15.71
N LEU A 121 13.47 -7.76 16.72
CA LEU A 121 14.31 -8.12 17.86
C LEU A 121 14.78 -9.57 17.72
N SER A 122 16.03 -9.81 18.13
CA SER A 122 16.55 -11.17 18.34
C SER A 122 15.81 -11.87 19.48
N GLU A 123 15.86 -13.20 19.53
CA GLU A 123 15.24 -13.98 20.61
C GLU A 123 15.74 -13.58 22.00
N GLU A 124 17.02 -13.19 22.12
CA GLU A 124 17.59 -12.73 23.38
C GLU A 124 17.04 -11.37 23.80
N GLN A 125 16.80 -10.47 22.85
CA GLN A 125 16.20 -9.16 23.11
C GLN A 125 14.72 -9.31 23.47
N LEU A 126 13.98 -10.20 22.80
CA LEU A 126 12.58 -10.49 23.13
C LEU A 126 12.40 -10.99 24.57
N LYS A 127 13.35 -11.77 25.10
CA LYS A 127 13.32 -12.23 26.50
C LYS A 127 13.57 -11.13 27.54
N LYS A 128 14.15 -10.00 27.12
CA LYS A 128 14.49 -8.87 27.99
C LYS A 128 13.42 -7.77 27.99
N GLU A 129 12.50 -7.80 27.03
CA GLU A 129 11.37 -6.87 26.96
C GLU A 129 10.42 -7.07 28.15
N PRO A 130 9.93 -5.98 28.76
CA PRO A 130 8.95 -6.06 29.85
C PRO A 130 7.67 -6.78 29.41
N GLU A 131 7.01 -7.45 30.36
CA GLU A 131 5.79 -8.23 30.14
C GLU A 131 4.68 -7.37 29.49
N GLY A 132 4.45 -7.61 28.20
CA GLY A 132 3.41 -6.90 27.44
C GLY A 132 3.76 -6.57 25.99
N ALA A 133 5.02 -6.75 25.57
CA ALA A 133 5.51 -6.48 24.22
C ALA A 133 6.30 -7.65 23.56
N PRO A 134 5.79 -8.89 23.52
CA PRO A 134 6.67 -10.06 23.52
C PRO A 134 6.77 -10.76 22.16
N ASN A 135 6.64 -10.04 21.03
CA ASN A 135 6.76 -10.68 19.73
C ASN A 135 7.26 -9.74 18.62
N ASN A 136 7.53 -10.33 17.47
CA ASN A 136 7.93 -9.64 16.24
C ASN A 136 6.75 -9.47 15.28
N SER A 137 5.52 -9.30 15.79
CA SER A 137 4.39 -8.98 14.91
C SER A 137 4.63 -7.65 14.20
N LEU A 138 4.03 -7.49 13.02
CA LEU A 138 4.18 -6.27 12.22
C LEU A 138 3.87 -4.99 13.01
N ALA A 139 2.81 -4.99 13.83
CA ALA A 139 2.45 -3.83 14.66
C ALA A 139 3.57 -3.44 15.65
N TRP A 140 4.17 -4.42 16.33
CA TRP A 140 5.30 -4.16 17.23
C TRP A 140 6.54 -3.65 16.50
N ARG A 141 6.84 -4.21 15.34
CA ARG A 141 7.99 -3.79 14.51
C ARG A 141 7.84 -2.33 14.06
N VAL A 142 6.65 -1.94 13.61
CA VAL A 142 6.34 -0.55 13.23
C VAL A 142 6.44 0.40 14.43
N CYS A 143 5.94 0.00 15.60
CA CYS A 143 6.10 0.76 16.84
C CYS A 143 7.57 0.99 17.22
N ARG A 144 8.40 -0.07 17.17
CA ARG A 144 9.84 0.02 17.49
C ARG A 144 10.58 0.89 16.48
N LEU A 145 10.28 0.76 15.20
CA LEU A 145 10.86 1.60 14.15
C LEU A 145 10.59 3.09 14.40
N MET A 146 9.36 3.46 14.77
CA MET A 146 9.06 4.86 15.11
C MET A 146 9.79 5.33 16.37
N ALA A 147 9.87 4.49 17.41
CA ALA A 147 10.61 4.82 18.62
C ALA A 147 12.10 5.04 18.33
N GLU A 148 12.70 4.20 17.49
CA GLU A 148 14.08 4.32 17.05
C GLU A 148 14.30 5.61 16.24
N ARG A 149 13.53 5.83 15.17
CA ARG A 149 13.68 6.98 14.27
C ARG A 149 13.35 8.33 14.93
N THR A 150 12.61 8.34 16.03
CA THR A 150 12.32 9.55 16.81
C THR A 150 13.24 9.75 18.02
N ASN A 151 14.35 8.98 18.11
CA ASN A 151 15.25 9.01 19.26
C ASN A 151 14.51 8.83 20.60
N GLN A 152 13.55 7.90 20.63
CA GLN A 152 12.72 7.57 21.79
C GLN A 152 11.81 8.69 22.28
N LYS A 153 11.64 9.79 21.53
CA LYS A 153 10.69 10.86 21.91
C LYS A 153 9.24 10.47 21.67
N PHE A 154 8.98 9.65 20.64
CA PHE A 154 7.67 9.10 20.36
C PHE A 154 7.72 7.57 20.47
N GLN A 155 7.13 7.03 21.54
CA GLN A 155 7.17 5.59 21.87
C GLN A 155 5.77 4.96 21.82
N PRO A 156 5.16 4.86 20.64
CA PRO A 156 3.86 4.22 20.50
C PRO A 156 3.98 2.73 20.79
N THR A 157 2.92 2.15 21.34
CA THR A 157 2.75 0.70 21.50
C THR A 157 1.40 0.29 20.93
N PRO A 158 1.21 -0.98 20.52
CA PRO A 158 -0.10 -1.48 20.12
C PRO A 158 -1.20 -1.31 21.19
N LYS A 159 -0.85 -1.14 22.48
CA LYS A 159 -1.83 -0.85 23.55
C LYS A 159 -2.28 0.62 23.59
N THR A 160 -1.44 1.53 23.12
CA THR A 160 -1.67 2.99 23.18
C THR A 160 -2.11 3.55 21.84
N HIS A 161 -1.67 2.94 20.75
CA HIS A 161 -1.92 3.39 19.39
C HIS A 161 -2.46 2.24 18.55
N ARG A 162 -3.29 2.58 17.57
CA ARG A 162 -3.78 1.72 16.51
C ARG A 162 -3.04 2.02 15.22
N ILE A 163 -2.91 1.00 14.38
CA ILE A 163 -2.18 1.10 13.12
C ILE A 163 -3.11 0.67 11.99
N GLY A 164 -3.47 1.61 11.13
CA GLY A 164 -4.17 1.36 9.86
C GLY A 164 -3.16 1.23 8.73
N LEU A 165 -3.12 0.07 8.07
CA LEU A 165 -2.21 -0.22 6.97
C LEU A 165 -2.93 -0.12 5.63
N VAL A 166 -2.45 0.78 4.77
CA VAL A 166 -2.83 0.86 3.36
C VAL A 166 -1.79 0.10 2.56
N THR A 167 -2.18 -1.06 2.02
CA THR A 167 -1.25 -1.92 1.29
C THR A 167 -1.88 -2.78 0.19
N HIS A 168 -1.04 -3.35 -0.67
CA HIS A 168 -1.38 -4.51 -1.47
C HIS A 168 -1.21 -5.81 -0.67
N ILE A 169 -2.18 -6.70 -0.75
CA ILE A 169 -2.05 -8.06 -0.21
C ILE A 169 -1.58 -9.03 -1.30
N GLN A 170 -1.31 -10.28 -0.93
CA GLN A 170 -0.98 -11.31 -1.90
C GLN A 170 -2.26 -11.77 -2.61
N TYR A 171 -2.20 -11.87 -3.94
CA TYR A 171 -3.27 -12.40 -4.79
C TYR A 171 -2.73 -13.58 -5.59
N PHE A 172 -3.36 -14.75 -5.48
CA PHE A 172 -2.97 -15.97 -6.19
C PHE A 172 -1.48 -16.33 -6.04
N GLY A 173 -0.92 -16.09 -4.84
CA GLY A 173 0.49 -16.35 -4.56
C GLY A 173 1.46 -15.24 -5.00
N TYR A 174 1.01 -14.22 -5.73
CA TYR A 174 1.85 -13.10 -6.17
C TYR A 174 1.49 -11.79 -5.44
N CYS A 175 2.50 -10.96 -5.16
CA CYS A 175 2.30 -9.66 -4.55
C CYS A 175 3.24 -8.65 -5.20
N PHE A 176 2.68 -7.58 -5.76
CA PHE A 176 3.43 -6.41 -6.20
C PHE A 176 3.00 -5.22 -5.34
N ASN A 177 3.88 -4.80 -4.44
CA ASN A 177 3.59 -3.80 -3.43
C ASN A 177 4.65 -2.68 -3.46
N PRO A 178 4.48 -1.65 -4.31
CA PRO A 178 5.48 -0.59 -4.48
C PRO A 178 5.56 0.37 -3.29
N VAL A 179 4.43 0.58 -2.60
CA VAL A 179 4.36 1.45 -1.42
C VAL A 179 3.31 0.95 -0.45
N SER A 180 3.57 1.06 0.85
CA SER A 180 2.58 0.85 1.91
C SER A 180 2.63 1.99 2.92
N PHE A 181 1.46 2.43 3.38
CA PHE A 181 1.34 3.50 4.37
C PHE A 181 0.74 2.96 5.66
N TYR A 182 1.46 3.13 6.75
CA TYR A 182 1.00 2.84 8.10
C TYR A 182 0.57 4.16 8.72
N TYR A 183 -0.71 4.29 9.02
CA TYR A 183 -1.28 5.43 9.73
C TYR A 183 -1.42 5.08 11.21
N ILE A 184 -0.84 5.90 12.08
CA ILE A 184 -0.77 5.65 13.52
C ILE A 184 -1.68 6.61 14.24
N TYR A 185 -2.62 6.08 15.01
CA TYR A 185 -3.65 6.83 15.73
C TYR A 185 -3.57 6.51 17.21
N ALA A 186 -3.54 7.50 18.10
CA ALA A 186 -3.77 7.26 19.51
C ALA A 186 -5.16 6.63 19.74
N ARG A 187 -5.24 5.65 20.65
CA ARG A 187 -6.47 4.89 20.91
C ARG A 187 -7.55 5.67 21.63
N ASP A 188 -7.18 6.77 22.28
CA ASP A 188 -8.09 7.73 22.91
C ASP A 188 -8.89 8.54 21.88
N GLN A 189 -8.47 8.57 20.61
CA GLN A 189 -9.21 9.16 19.51
C GLN A 189 -10.20 8.12 18.94
N THR A 190 -11.50 8.26 19.26
CA THR A 190 -12.53 7.46 18.60
C THR A 190 -12.64 7.87 17.13
N MET A 191 -12.60 6.87 16.22
CA MET A 191 -12.82 7.07 14.77
C MET A 191 -14.24 7.59 14.44
N GLU A 192 -15.16 7.55 15.42
CA GLU A 192 -16.50 8.15 15.34
C GLU A 192 -16.49 9.68 15.43
N ASN A 193 -15.44 10.29 16.01
CA ASN A 193 -15.26 11.72 15.91
C ASN A 193 -14.80 12.03 14.48
N GLU A 194 -15.59 12.84 13.76
CA GLU A 194 -15.48 13.24 12.33
C GLU A 194 -14.10 13.74 11.85
N LYS A 195 -13.04 13.72 12.66
CA LYS A 195 -11.67 14.11 12.31
C LYS A 195 -10.64 13.31 13.10
N ALA A 196 -10.56 11.99 12.90
CA ALA A 196 -9.44 11.20 13.44
C ALA A 196 -8.13 11.65 12.78
N SER A 197 -7.32 12.41 13.51
CA SER A 197 -5.99 12.83 13.09
C SER A 197 -5.01 11.71 13.40
N PHE A 198 -4.13 11.36 12.47
CA PHE A 198 -3.01 10.47 12.77
C PHE A 198 -1.92 11.26 13.52
N ASP A 199 -1.18 10.58 14.41
CA ASP A 199 -0.04 11.15 15.13
C ASP A 199 1.27 10.98 14.33
N ALA A 200 1.36 9.92 13.53
CA ALA A 200 2.51 9.62 12.67
C ALA A 200 2.07 8.82 11.44
N ILE A 201 2.92 8.84 10.41
CA ILE A 201 2.82 7.92 9.27
C ILE A 201 4.16 7.23 9.08
N VAL A 202 4.16 5.93 8.80
CA VAL A 202 5.33 5.25 8.23
C VAL A 202 5.03 4.92 6.78
N ALA A 203 5.93 5.30 5.87
CA ALA A 203 5.83 4.94 4.47
C ALA A 203 6.92 3.94 4.11
N GLU A 204 6.50 2.72 3.83
CA GLU A 204 7.36 1.65 3.31
C GLU A 204 7.38 1.74 1.78
N VAL A 205 8.55 1.98 1.20
CA VAL A 205 8.73 2.09 -0.25
C VAL A 205 9.63 0.97 -0.72
N SER A 206 9.16 0.17 -1.69
CA SER A 206 9.93 -0.89 -2.31
C SER A 206 10.35 -0.48 -3.72
N ASN A 207 11.58 -0.82 -4.11
CA ASN A 207 12.04 -0.60 -5.49
C ASN A 207 11.95 -1.89 -6.31
N THR A 208 11.68 -1.72 -7.60
CA THR A 208 11.73 -2.77 -8.62
C THR A 208 12.63 -2.24 -9.72
N PRO A 209 13.64 -2.97 -10.19
CA PRO A 209 13.89 -4.42 -10.05
C PRO A 209 14.84 -4.86 -8.92
N TRP A 210 15.31 -3.95 -8.06
CA TRP A 210 16.35 -4.27 -7.06
C TRP A 210 15.83 -5.01 -5.81
N ASN A 211 14.51 -5.06 -5.62
CA ASN A 211 13.86 -5.78 -4.51
C ASN A 211 14.35 -5.31 -3.12
N GLU A 212 14.81 -4.07 -3.03
CA GLU A 212 15.12 -3.42 -1.77
C GLU A 212 13.85 -2.77 -1.20
N MET A 213 13.96 -2.26 0.02
CA MET A 213 12.92 -1.46 0.64
C MET A 213 13.53 -0.48 1.64
N HIS A 214 12.91 0.69 1.74
CA HIS A 214 13.20 1.71 2.74
C HIS A 214 11.92 2.20 3.42
N CYS A 215 11.97 2.39 4.73
CA CYS A 215 10.90 3.02 5.50
C CYS A 215 11.26 4.47 5.84
N TYR A 216 10.32 5.37 5.56
CA TYR A 216 10.35 6.76 6.01
C TYR A 216 9.39 6.93 7.17
N VAL A 217 9.87 7.39 8.33
CA VAL A 217 9.04 7.73 9.49
C VAL A 217 8.70 9.21 9.45
N LEU A 218 7.44 9.51 9.10
CA LEU A 218 6.89 10.86 8.98
C LEU A 218 6.32 11.30 10.33
N HIS A 219 7.18 11.94 11.12
CA HIS A 219 6.85 12.48 12.44
C HIS A 219 7.73 13.71 12.72
N PRO A 220 7.26 14.76 13.43
CA PRO A 220 8.05 15.96 13.72
C PRO A 220 9.40 15.71 14.39
N ASP A 221 9.47 14.71 15.27
CA ASP A 221 10.71 14.31 15.95
C ASP A 221 11.56 13.27 15.19
N SER A 222 11.14 12.87 13.99
CA SER A 222 11.86 11.86 13.22
C SER A 222 13.17 12.40 12.64
N VAL A 223 14.24 11.61 12.71
CA VAL A 223 15.53 11.89 12.07
C VAL A 223 15.44 11.89 10.54
N ASP A 224 14.39 11.30 9.98
CA ASP A 224 14.17 11.26 8.53
C ASP A 224 13.70 12.61 7.99
N MET A 225 13.21 13.52 8.84
CA MET A 225 12.52 14.74 8.44
C MET A 225 13.40 15.98 8.58
N THR A 226 13.37 16.86 7.57
CA THR A 226 14.05 18.17 7.61
C THR A 226 13.11 19.27 8.10
N THR A 227 11.83 19.25 7.69
CA THR A 227 10.83 20.23 8.11
C THR A 227 9.44 19.61 8.06
N VAL A 228 8.63 19.89 9.07
CA VAL A 228 7.21 19.50 9.12
C VAL A 228 6.35 20.76 9.24
N GLN A 229 5.41 20.93 8.32
CA GLN A 229 4.48 22.06 8.32
C GLN A 229 3.04 21.55 8.28
N ALA A 230 2.21 22.05 9.20
CA ALA A 230 0.78 21.82 9.14
C ALA A 230 0.18 22.72 8.04
N GLY A 231 -0.31 22.09 6.97
CA GLY A 231 -0.96 22.76 5.86
C GLY A 231 -2.45 22.91 6.11
N LYS A 232 -3.00 24.09 5.82
CA LYS A 232 -4.44 24.28 5.61
C LYS A 232 -4.65 24.57 4.14
N GLU A 233 -5.03 23.57 3.37
CA GLU A 233 -5.34 23.78 1.96
C GLU A 233 -6.69 24.51 1.81
N LYS A 234 -6.72 25.59 1.04
CA LYS A 234 -7.95 26.21 0.54
C LYS A 234 -8.21 25.59 -0.83
N SER A 235 -9.21 24.72 -0.95
CA SER A 235 -9.70 24.31 -2.26
C SER A 235 -10.11 25.56 -3.05
N LEU A 236 -9.46 25.79 -4.18
CA LEU A 236 -9.88 26.80 -5.14
C LEU A 236 -11.12 26.25 -5.86
N GLN A 237 -12.25 26.91 -5.59
CA GLN A 237 -13.60 26.64 -6.08
C GLN A 237 -14.30 25.41 -5.46
N GLU A 238 -15.46 25.74 -4.88
CA GLU A 238 -16.53 24.89 -4.33
C GLU A 238 -16.36 24.44 -2.86
N ASP A 239 -17.31 24.97 -2.07
CA ASP A 239 -17.72 24.68 -0.69
C ASP A 239 -16.78 25.01 0.50
N LYS A 240 -17.06 26.17 1.11
CA LYS A 240 -16.50 26.69 2.38
C LYS A 240 -16.72 25.81 3.62
N GLN A 241 -17.21 24.58 3.49
CA GLN A 241 -17.60 23.74 4.64
C GLN A 241 -16.63 22.60 5.00
N ASN A 242 -15.75 22.15 4.10
CA ASN A 242 -14.79 21.09 4.42
C ASN A 242 -13.35 21.50 4.09
N MET A 243 -12.70 22.22 5.00
CA MET A 243 -11.24 22.33 5.00
C MET A 243 -10.63 21.02 5.49
N SER A 244 -10.16 20.16 4.59
CA SER A 244 -9.37 18.98 4.95
C SER A 244 -7.99 19.42 5.45
N GLN A 245 -7.68 19.09 6.70
CA GLN A 245 -6.36 19.33 7.28
C GLN A 245 -5.32 18.44 6.59
N SER A 246 -4.15 18.99 6.30
CA SER A 246 -3.04 18.24 5.72
C SER A 246 -1.75 18.50 6.48
N THR A 247 -0.82 17.55 6.40
CA THR A 247 0.55 17.72 6.90
C THR A 247 1.53 17.52 5.79
N ASN A 248 2.49 18.43 5.72
CA ASN A 248 3.57 18.44 4.79
C ASN A 248 4.88 18.00 5.46
N TYR A 249 5.61 17.11 4.80
CA TYR A 249 6.88 16.54 5.24
C TYR A 249 7.93 16.75 4.16
N MET A 250 9.01 17.47 4.49
CA MET A 250 10.12 17.71 3.58
C MET A 250 11.39 17.01 4.05
N PHE A 251 12.06 16.28 3.15
CA PHE A 251 13.27 15.52 3.45
C PHE A 251 14.08 15.17 2.19
N ARG A 252 15.35 14.79 2.36
CA ARG A 252 16.21 14.40 1.23
C ARG A 252 15.84 13.02 0.70
N LYS A 253 15.85 12.84 -0.63
CA LYS A 253 15.70 11.53 -1.25
C LYS A 253 16.93 10.67 -0.94
N VAL A 254 16.73 9.60 -0.17
CA VAL A 254 17.80 8.65 0.20
C VAL A 254 17.61 7.25 -0.41
N PHE A 255 16.50 7.01 -1.10
CA PHE A 255 16.19 5.72 -1.71
C PHE A 255 16.03 5.81 -3.23
N HIS A 256 16.69 4.91 -3.96
CA HIS A 256 16.66 4.87 -5.42
C HIS A 256 15.49 4.00 -5.91
N VAL A 257 14.45 4.65 -6.43
CA VAL A 257 13.17 4.00 -6.79
C VAL A 257 12.92 3.90 -8.30
N SER A 258 13.71 4.59 -9.12
CA SER A 258 13.52 4.61 -10.57
C SER A 258 14.85 4.79 -11.28
N PRO A 259 15.16 3.96 -12.30
CA PRO A 259 16.40 4.06 -13.09
C PRO A 259 16.45 5.29 -13.99
N PHE A 260 15.42 6.13 -13.98
CA PHE A 260 15.41 7.38 -14.73
C PHE A 260 15.41 8.60 -13.81
N MET A 261 15.66 8.43 -12.51
CA MET A 261 15.56 9.52 -11.52
C MET A 261 16.79 9.55 -10.61
N GLU A 262 17.54 10.64 -10.69
CA GLU A 262 18.73 10.88 -9.88
C GLU A 262 18.43 10.98 -8.37
N MET A 263 19.48 10.89 -7.55
CA MET A 263 19.37 10.94 -6.09
C MET A 263 19.33 12.36 -5.52
N ASP A 264 19.78 13.37 -6.26
CA ASP A 264 19.92 14.73 -5.73
C ASP A 264 18.61 15.54 -5.74
N HIS A 265 17.67 15.07 -4.95
CA HIS A 265 16.35 15.67 -4.84
C HIS A 265 15.89 15.78 -3.39
N MET A 266 15.04 16.77 -3.15
CA MET A 266 14.24 16.92 -1.95
C MET A 266 12.82 16.43 -2.24
N TYR A 267 12.33 15.57 -1.36
CA TYR A 267 10.93 15.19 -1.30
C TYR A 267 10.13 16.21 -0.52
N ASP A 268 8.92 16.44 -1.00
CA ASP A 268 7.87 17.22 -0.36
C ASP A 268 6.59 16.39 -0.43
N TRP A 269 6.27 15.73 0.68
CA TRP A 269 5.17 14.80 0.80
C TRP A 269 4.02 15.41 1.58
N THR A 270 2.81 15.36 1.02
CA THR A 270 1.61 15.84 1.67
C THR A 270 0.64 14.69 1.92
N PHE A 271 0.15 14.60 3.15
CA PHE A 271 -0.89 13.65 3.56
C PHE A 271 -2.08 14.41 4.11
N TRP A 272 -3.28 14.01 3.69
CA TRP A 272 -4.53 14.55 4.20
C TRP A 272 -5.03 13.72 5.38
N HIS A 273 -5.56 14.39 6.40
CA HIS A 273 -5.90 13.79 7.70
C HIS A 273 -7.22 13.02 7.68
N ASP A 274 -8.15 13.39 6.81
CA ASP A 274 -9.38 12.63 6.65
C ASP A 274 -9.08 11.32 5.92
N THR A 275 -8.94 10.24 6.69
CA THR A 275 -8.73 8.86 6.24
C THR A 275 -10.00 8.00 6.31
N THR A 276 -11.15 8.61 6.63
CA THR A 276 -12.39 7.87 6.89
C THR A 276 -13.04 7.39 5.59
N ALA A 277 -13.24 8.31 4.66
CA ALA A 277 -13.84 8.05 3.35
C ALA A 277 -12.80 7.99 2.22
N LYS A 278 -11.68 8.70 2.38
CA LYS A 278 -10.68 8.88 1.33
C LYS A 278 -9.28 8.76 1.93
N ILE A 279 -8.32 8.27 1.16
CA ILE A 279 -6.91 8.28 1.54
C ILE A 279 -6.18 8.94 0.38
N ALA A 280 -5.58 10.08 0.66
CA ALA A 280 -4.80 10.84 -0.31
C ALA A 280 -3.39 11.06 0.20
N ALA A 281 -2.43 10.95 -0.70
CA ALA A 281 -1.04 11.33 -0.50
C ALA A 281 -0.49 11.92 -1.81
N SER A 282 0.34 12.94 -1.72
CA SER A 282 1.07 13.47 -2.86
C SER A 282 2.54 13.59 -2.51
N THR A 283 3.39 13.38 -3.51
CA THR A 283 4.82 13.64 -3.41
C THR A 283 5.22 14.53 -4.56
N THR A 284 5.82 15.66 -4.23
CA THR A 284 6.56 16.52 -5.15
C THR A 284 8.05 16.26 -4.93
N MET A 285 8.79 16.13 -6.02
CA MET A 285 10.24 15.97 -6.00
C MET A 285 10.86 17.19 -6.66
N ARG A 286 11.67 17.93 -5.89
CA ARG A 286 12.38 19.12 -6.35
C ARG A 286 13.89 18.89 -6.31
N HIS A 287 14.61 19.48 -7.26
CA HIS A 287 16.07 19.41 -7.24
C HIS A 287 16.62 20.13 -6.02
N ALA A 288 17.61 19.54 -5.34
CA ALA A 288 18.06 20.02 -4.03
C ALA A 288 18.64 21.43 -4.04
N GLU A 289 19.33 21.82 -5.13
CA GLU A 289 19.99 23.13 -5.23
C GLU A 289 19.18 24.19 -5.96
N THR A 290 18.37 23.79 -6.95
CA THR A 290 17.70 24.73 -7.87
C THR A 290 16.21 24.91 -7.53
N ASP A 291 15.67 24.07 -6.65
CA ASP A 291 14.25 23.99 -6.26
C ASP A 291 13.29 23.80 -7.46
N GLU A 292 13.80 23.38 -8.62
CA GLU A 292 12.98 23.06 -9.77
C GLU A 292 12.21 21.76 -9.54
N THR A 293 10.92 21.73 -9.88
CA THR A 293 10.10 20.51 -9.80
C THR A 293 10.42 19.54 -10.92
N TYR A 294 10.85 18.33 -10.56
CA TYR A 294 11.20 17.26 -11.50
C TYR A 294 10.08 16.26 -11.68
N PHE A 295 9.36 15.94 -10.60
CA PHE A 295 8.40 14.86 -10.59
C PHE A 295 7.31 15.05 -9.54
N ASN A 296 6.08 14.72 -9.90
CA ASN A 296 4.94 14.62 -8.99
C ASN A 296 4.33 13.22 -9.08
N ALA A 297 4.01 12.63 -7.92
CA ALA A 297 3.06 11.54 -7.85
C ALA A 297 1.90 11.89 -6.93
N THR A 298 0.71 11.46 -7.32
CA THR A 298 -0.48 11.49 -6.47
C THR A 298 -1.01 10.08 -6.28
N PHE A 299 -1.38 9.78 -5.04
CA PHE A 299 -2.08 8.59 -4.61
C PHE A 299 -3.43 9.05 -4.07
N ASP A 300 -4.51 8.62 -4.70
CA ASP A 300 -5.86 9.02 -4.33
C ASP A 300 -6.76 7.79 -4.41
N VAL A 301 -7.21 7.29 -3.24
CA VAL A 301 -8.10 6.14 -3.15
C VAL A 301 -9.27 6.41 -2.23
N ASN A 302 -10.45 5.96 -2.64
CA ASN A 302 -11.65 5.99 -1.80
C ASN A 302 -11.69 4.72 -0.96
N ARG A 303 -11.91 4.87 0.35
CA ARG A 303 -12.16 3.80 1.29
C ARG A 303 -13.65 3.49 1.26
N HIS A 304 -13.98 2.25 0.92
CA HIS A 304 -15.39 1.83 0.92
C HIS A 304 -15.86 1.69 2.37
N HIS A 305 -16.90 2.45 2.75
CA HIS A 305 -17.44 2.47 4.12
C HIS A 305 -17.90 1.09 4.59
N ALA A 306 -18.38 0.26 3.68
CA ALA A 306 -18.71 -1.11 4.00
C ALA A 306 -17.41 -1.91 4.22
N THR A 307 -17.32 -2.53 5.39
CA THR A 307 -16.14 -3.28 5.79
C THR A 307 -15.87 -4.44 4.83
N MET A 308 -14.64 -4.94 4.77
CA MET A 308 -14.33 -6.15 3.99
C MET A 308 -15.24 -7.33 4.37
N GLU A 309 -15.72 -7.35 5.61
CA GLU A 309 -16.66 -8.35 6.12
C GLU A 309 -18.09 -8.12 5.61
N GLN A 310 -18.52 -6.88 5.43
CA GLN A 310 -19.88 -6.55 4.96
C GLN A 310 -20.00 -6.66 3.44
N GLN A 311 -18.89 -6.54 2.70
CA GLN A 311 -18.86 -6.66 1.24
C GLN A 311 -17.83 -7.68 0.72
N PRO A 312 -17.98 -8.97 1.07
CA PRO A 312 -17.13 -10.02 0.52
C PRO A 312 -17.28 -10.13 -1.00
N TRP A 313 -18.41 -9.67 -1.56
CA TRP A 313 -18.63 -9.64 -2.99
C TRP A 313 -17.78 -8.62 -3.73
N THR A 314 -17.69 -7.40 -3.18
CA THR A 314 -16.83 -6.36 -3.76
C THR A 314 -15.40 -6.86 -3.79
N LEU A 315 -14.94 -7.48 -2.70
CA LEU A 315 -13.63 -8.13 -2.66
C LEU A 315 -13.54 -9.28 -3.69
N ALA A 316 -14.48 -10.23 -3.73
CA ALA A 316 -14.46 -11.35 -4.66
C ALA A 316 -14.44 -10.91 -6.14
N TRP A 317 -15.26 -9.91 -6.49
CA TRP A 317 -15.31 -9.34 -7.82
C TRP A 317 -14.01 -8.64 -8.20
N GLN A 318 -13.41 -7.93 -7.23
CA GLN A 318 -12.08 -7.36 -7.41
C GLN A 318 -11.04 -8.46 -7.55
N LEU A 319 -11.08 -9.51 -6.74
CA LEU A 319 -10.22 -10.69 -6.86
C LEU A 319 -10.39 -11.45 -8.17
N LEU A 320 -11.53 -11.36 -8.85
CA LEU A 320 -11.68 -11.88 -10.21
C LEU A 320 -11.01 -10.99 -11.27
N ARG A 321 -10.87 -9.69 -11.00
CA ARG A 321 -10.21 -8.71 -11.88
C ARG A 321 -8.71 -8.57 -11.60
N LEU A 322 -8.28 -8.79 -10.36
CA LEU A 322 -6.93 -8.58 -9.83
C LEU A 322 -5.83 -9.58 -10.24
N PRO A 323 -6.06 -10.87 -10.59
CA PRO A 323 -4.96 -11.81 -10.88
C PRO A 323 -4.11 -11.34 -12.05
N PHE A 324 -4.74 -10.68 -13.02
CA PHE A 324 -4.06 -10.10 -14.16
C PHE A 324 -3.72 -8.63 -13.93
N TYR A 325 -4.39 -7.94 -13.00
CA TYR A 325 -4.26 -6.50 -12.84
C TYR A 325 -2.87 -6.08 -12.34
N CYS A 326 -2.31 -6.80 -11.35
CA CYS A 326 -0.94 -6.52 -10.87
C CYS A 326 0.09 -6.72 -11.99
N VAL A 327 -0.06 -7.78 -12.78
CA VAL A 327 0.81 -8.08 -13.93
C VAL A 327 0.64 -7.02 -15.03
N VAL A 328 -0.60 -6.61 -15.32
CA VAL A 328 -0.91 -5.57 -16.32
C VAL A 328 -0.31 -4.23 -15.90
N ILE A 329 -0.43 -3.83 -14.64
CA ILE A 329 0.20 -2.61 -14.12
C ILE A 329 1.72 -2.71 -14.26
N GLN A 330 2.31 -3.84 -13.87
CA GLN A 330 3.74 -4.03 -13.99
C GLN A 330 4.20 -3.91 -15.45
N ILE A 331 3.53 -4.57 -16.39
CA ILE A 331 3.81 -4.43 -17.83
C ILE A 331 3.63 -2.97 -18.27
N TRP A 332 2.57 -2.29 -17.81
CA TRP A 332 2.28 -0.90 -18.15
C TRP A 332 3.39 0.04 -17.67
N ILE A 333 3.79 -0.03 -16.40
CA ILE A 333 4.82 0.87 -15.86
C ILE A 333 6.18 0.63 -16.53
N HIS A 334 6.50 -0.61 -16.91
CA HIS A 334 7.71 -0.91 -17.67
C HIS A 334 7.60 -0.42 -19.13
N TYR A 335 6.41 -0.48 -19.73
CA TYR A 335 6.16 0.12 -21.04
C TYR A 335 6.35 1.65 -21.02
N GLU A 336 5.85 2.33 -19.98
CA GLU A 336 6.09 3.76 -19.80
C GLU A 336 7.58 4.07 -19.57
N ALA A 337 8.28 3.23 -18.81
CA ALA A 337 9.73 3.32 -18.63
C ALA A 337 10.50 3.22 -19.97
N VAL A 338 10.11 2.27 -20.85
CA VAL A 338 10.68 2.17 -22.21
C VAL A 338 10.34 3.40 -23.04
N ARG A 339 9.13 3.95 -22.95
CA ARG A 339 8.76 5.19 -23.64
C ARG A 339 9.60 6.39 -23.18
N ILE A 340 9.93 6.46 -21.90
CA ILE A 340 10.83 7.49 -21.34
C ILE A 340 12.24 7.32 -21.90
N PHE A 341 12.75 6.09 -21.95
CA PHE A 341 14.05 5.78 -22.55
C PHE A 341 14.12 6.17 -24.03
N VAL A 342 13.09 5.81 -24.82
CA VAL A 342 13.00 6.18 -26.26
C VAL A 342 12.93 7.70 -26.46
N LYS A 343 12.47 8.47 -25.45
CA LYS A 343 12.50 9.93 -25.48
C LYS A 343 13.87 10.54 -25.14
N GLY A 344 14.90 9.72 -24.95
CA GLY A 344 16.28 10.17 -24.69
C GLY A 344 16.56 10.51 -23.23
N VAL A 345 15.75 10.05 -22.29
CA VAL A 345 16.08 10.21 -20.86
C VAL A 345 17.14 9.18 -20.47
N ALA A 346 18.25 9.67 -19.93
CA ALA A 346 19.37 8.84 -19.53
C ALA A 346 19.01 7.85 -18.42
N PHE A 347 19.58 6.65 -18.53
CA PHE A 347 19.57 5.67 -17.46
C PHE A 347 20.53 6.12 -16.34
N VAL A 348 20.04 6.08 -15.11
CA VAL A 348 20.81 6.37 -13.90
C VAL A 348 21.07 5.02 -13.21
N PRO A 349 22.34 4.59 -13.11
CA PRO A 349 22.67 3.33 -12.46
C PRO A 349 22.31 3.38 -10.98
N HIS A 350 21.97 2.22 -10.42
CA HIS A 350 21.72 2.12 -8.99
C HIS A 350 23.02 2.40 -8.21
N PRO A 351 22.97 3.14 -7.09
CA PRO A 351 24.11 3.28 -6.21
C PRO A 351 24.70 1.90 -5.86
N GLU A 352 26.04 1.76 -5.92
CA GLU A 352 26.75 0.47 -5.96
C GLU A 352 26.30 -0.56 -4.91
N GLY A 353 26.19 -1.85 -5.32
CA GLY A 353 26.19 -3.00 -4.41
C GLY A 353 24.95 -3.90 -4.39
N SER A 354 23.86 -3.55 -5.08
CA SER A 354 22.59 -4.30 -5.02
C SER A 354 21.97 -4.62 -6.38
N GLU A 355 22.79 -4.64 -7.44
CA GLU A 355 22.32 -5.04 -8.75
C GLU A 355 21.90 -6.52 -8.77
N THR A 356 20.60 -6.76 -8.95
CA THR A 356 20.09 -8.10 -9.27
C THR A 356 20.50 -8.47 -10.69
N GLY A 357 20.59 -9.77 -11.02
CA GLY A 357 20.89 -10.21 -12.38
C GLY A 357 19.92 -9.63 -13.43
N ALA A 358 18.67 -9.37 -13.06
CA ALA A 358 17.71 -8.66 -13.91
C ALA A 358 18.09 -7.18 -14.11
N SER A 359 18.52 -6.48 -13.05
CA SER A 359 18.98 -5.09 -13.16
C SER A 359 20.29 -4.95 -13.95
N GLN A 360 21.19 -5.93 -13.87
CA GLN A 360 22.43 -5.98 -14.66
C GLN A 360 22.13 -6.17 -16.15
N VAL A 361 21.20 -7.06 -16.48
CA VAL A 361 20.75 -7.26 -17.87
C VAL A 361 20.07 -6.00 -18.40
N ILE A 362 19.21 -5.35 -17.61
CA ILE A 362 18.57 -4.09 -17.99
C ILE A 362 19.62 -2.99 -18.18
N GLY A 363 20.56 -2.84 -17.24
CA GLY A 363 21.67 -1.88 -17.34
C GLY A 363 22.52 -2.12 -18.58
N THR A 364 22.88 -3.38 -18.87
CA THR A 364 23.68 -3.75 -20.06
C THR A 364 22.93 -3.50 -21.37
N ILE A 365 21.60 -3.65 -21.39
CA ILE A 365 20.77 -3.35 -22.58
C ILE A 365 20.54 -1.84 -22.75
N MET A 366 20.57 -1.09 -21.65
CA MET A 366 20.27 0.35 -21.61
C MET A 366 21.52 1.25 -21.63
N ASP A 367 22.72 0.68 -21.49
CA ASP A 367 23.99 1.36 -21.72
C ASP A 367 24.16 1.61 -23.24
N PRO A 368 24.31 2.88 -23.69
CA PRO A 368 24.25 3.27 -25.10
C PRO A 368 25.35 2.69 -26.01
#